data_AF-A0A8J6H053-F1
#
_entry.id   AF-A0A8J6H053-F1
#
_cell.length_a   1.000
_cell.length_b   1.000
_cell.length_c   1.000
_cell.angle_alpha   90.00
_cell.angle_beta   90.00
_cell.angle_gamma   90.00
#
_symmetry.space_group_name_H-M   'P 1'
#
loop_
_entity.id
_entity.type
_entity.pdbx_description
1 polymer ?
#
loop_
_entity_poly.entity_id
_entity_poly.type
_entity_poly.pdbx_seq_one_letter_code
_entity_poly.pdbx_strand_id
1 'polypeptide(L)' 'MVKFLLLALAIGLAHAYAEIDGKWVTVAIAADNVTKIEEGRPLRKYLRELTCNESCDKLEFTFYIK' A
#
# COMPACT_ATOMS: atom_id res chain seq x y z
N MET A 1 30.23 11.29 12.95
CA MET A 1 29.21 10.36 13.49
C MET A 1 27.84 10.55 12.82
N VAL A 2 27.32 11.78 12.72
CA VAL A 2 25.98 12.06 12.13
C VAL A 2 25.86 11.72 10.63
N LYS A 3 26.90 11.95 9.81
CA LYS A 3 26.86 11.67 8.36
C LYS A 3 26.57 10.21 8.00
N PHE A 4 27.12 9.26 8.74
CA PHE A 4 26.89 7.83 8.50
C PHE A 4 25.46 7.41 8.88
N LEU A 5 24.91 8.00 9.94
CA LEU A 5 23.53 7.78 10.35
C LEU A 5 22.53 8.34 9.32
N LEU A 6 22.82 9.52 8.74
CA LEU A 6 21.98 10.10 7.69
C LEU A 6 21.97 9.27 6.41
N LEU A 7 23.11 8.67 6.04
CA LEU A 7 23.18 7.78 4.87
C LEU A 7 22.37 6.50 5.08
N ALA A 8 22.47 5.89 6.27
CA ALA A 8 21.69 4.71 6.61
C ALA A 8 20.18 4.99 6.59
N LEU A 9 19.75 6.15 7.10
CA LEU A 9 18.36 6.58 7.05
C LEU A 9 17.85 6.78 5.61
N ALA A 10 18.64 7.44 4.76
CA ALA A 10 18.27 7.64 3.36
C ALA A 10 18.13 6.31 2.60
N ILE A 11 19.05 5.37 2.83
CA ILE A 11 18.99 4.03 2.21
C ILE A 11 17.79 3.23 2.74
N GLY A 12 17.53 3.27 4.06
CA GLY A 12 16.39 2.58 4.67
C GLY A 12 15.04 3.10 4.16
N LEU A 13 14.88 4.42 4.04
CA LEU A 13 13.69 5.04 3.47
C LEU A 13 13.51 4.65 1.99
N ALA A 14 14.58 4.72 1.20
CA ALA A 14 14.55 4.32 -0.21
C ALA A 14 14.15 2.85 -0.43
N HIS A 15 14.55 1.95 0.48
CA HIS A 15 14.18 0.53 0.41
C HIS A 15 12.71 0.30 0.78
N ALA A 16 12.20 0.96 1.82
CA ALA A 16 10.80 0.86 2.21
C ALA A 16 9.85 1.39 1.11
N TYR A 17 10.24 2.45 0.40
CA TYR A 17 9.47 2.99 -0.72
C TYR A 17 9.37 2.03 -1.91
N ALA A 18 10.41 1.23 -2.17
CA ALA A 18 10.42 0.27 -3.26
C ALA A 18 9.59 -1.00 -2.98
N GLU A 19 9.29 -1.31 -1.71
CA GLU A 19 8.64 -2.56 -1.34
C GLU A 19 7.11 -2.49 -1.44
N ILE A 20 6.52 -1.31 -1.24
CA ILE A 20 5.06 -1.14 -1.28
C ILE A 20 4.54 -0.77 -2.68
N ASP A 21 5.38 -0.12 -3.49
CA ASP A 21 5.06 0.32 -4.85
C ASP A 21 4.97 -0.85 -5.84
N GLY A 22 3.95 -0.85 -6.69
CA GLY A 22 3.78 -1.80 -7.76
C GLY A 22 2.55 -2.70 -7.63
N LYS A 23 2.63 -3.90 -8.23
CA LYS A 23 1.47 -4.76 -8.45
C LYS A 23 1.15 -5.66 -7.25
N TRP A 24 -0.14 -5.74 -6.94
CA TRP A 24 -0.67 -6.49 -5.80
C TRP A 24 -1.77 -7.47 -6.19
N VAL A 25 -1.94 -8.49 -5.36
CA VAL A 25 -3.05 -9.43 -5.43
C VAL A 25 -3.67 -9.52 -4.04
N THR A 26 -4.96 -9.18 -3.95
CA THR A 26 -5.71 -9.36 -2.69
C THR A 26 -5.90 -10.85 -2.41
N VAL A 27 -5.36 -11.32 -1.29
CA VAL A 27 -5.45 -12.72 -0.85
C VAL A 27 -6.69 -12.95 0.03
N ALA A 28 -6.93 -12.05 0.98
CA ALA A 28 -8.04 -12.13 1.91
C ALA A 28 -8.53 -10.73 2.30
N ILE A 29 -9.82 -10.62 2.67
CA ILE A 29 -10.43 -9.41 3.23
C ILE A 29 -11.20 -9.87 4.47
N ALA A 30 -10.98 -9.19 5.59
CA ALA A 30 -11.69 -9.40 6.85
C ALA A 30 -12.10 -8.05 7.43
N ALA A 31 -13.25 -8.01 8.09
CA ALA A 31 -13.77 -6.82 8.76
C ALA A 31 -14.58 -7.25 9.99
N ASP A 32 -14.58 -6.39 11.01
CA ASP A 32 -15.46 -6.49 12.17
C ASP A 32 -16.95 -6.37 11.77
N ASN A 33 -17.24 -5.52 10.78
CA ASN A 33 -18.54 -5.40 10.15
C ASN A 33 -18.55 -6.08 8.78
N VAL A 34 -18.92 -7.36 8.77
CA VAL A 34 -18.97 -8.19 7.55
C VAL A 34 -19.85 -7.59 6.44
N THR A 35 -20.91 -6.85 6.78
CA THR A 35 -21.84 -6.24 5.79
C THR A 35 -21.20 -5.17 4.90
N LYS A 36 -20.00 -4.69 5.26
CA LYS A 36 -19.23 -3.73 4.46
C LYS A 36 -18.40 -4.40 3.37
N ILE A 37 -18.08 -5.68 3.54
CA ILE A 37 -17.21 -6.46 2.67
C ILE A 37 -17.93 -7.61 1.97
N GLU A 38 -19.25 -7.73 2.10
CA GLU A 38 -20.04 -8.66 1.27
C GLU A 38 -19.92 -8.29 -0.22
N GLU A 39 -20.31 -9.22 -1.10
CA GLU A 39 -20.24 -9.01 -2.55
C GLU A 39 -21.07 -7.78 -3.00
N GLY A 40 -20.52 -7.00 -3.93
CA GLY A 40 -21.10 -5.73 -4.38
C GLY A 40 -21.02 -4.58 -3.36
N ARG A 41 -20.47 -4.79 -2.15
CA ARG A 41 -20.41 -3.75 -1.13
C ARG A 41 -19.20 -2.84 -1.27
N PRO A 42 -19.28 -1.58 -0.79
CA PRO A 42 -18.27 -0.57 -1.07
C PRO A 42 -16.86 -0.93 -0.62
N LEU A 43 -16.67 -1.72 0.43
CA LEU A 43 -15.35 -2.04 0.97
C LEU A 43 -14.80 -3.39 0.52
N ARG A 44 -15.53 -4.16 -0.30
CA ARG A 44 -15.00 -5.38 -0.94
C ARG A 44 -14.15 -4.99 -2.16
N LYS A 45 -13.06 -4.27 -1.91
CA LYS A 45 -12.10 -3.82 -2.94
C LYS A 45 -11.01 -4.84 -3.12
N TYR A 46 -10.70 -5.15 -4.37
CA TYR A 46 -9.62 -6.03 -4.73
C TYR A 46 -8.46 -5.22 -5.30
N LEU A 47 -7.47 -4.95 -4.45
CA LEU A 47 -6.27 -4.20 -4.78
C LEU A 47 -5.46 -4.87 -5.91
N ARG A 48 -4.96 -4.05 -6.82
CA ARG A 48 -4.17 -4.44 -7.99
C ARG A 48 -2.86 -3.69 -8.13
N GLU A 49 -2.83 -2.44 -7.69
CA GLU A 49 -1.63 -1.63 -7.75
C GLU A 49 -1.64 -0.61 -6.62
N LEU A 50 -0.47 -0.39 -6.04
CA LEU A 50 -0.18 0.71 -5.16
C LEU A 50 0.87 1.57 -5.85
N THR A 51 0.60 2.86 -5.98
CA THR A 51 1.59 3.80 -6.51
C THR A 51 1.96 4.80 -5.44
N CYS A 52 3.25 4.91 -5.20
CA CYS A 52 3.87 5.76 -4.20
C CYS A 52 4.31 7.09 -4.85
N ASN A 53 3.52 8.15 -4.66
CA ASN A 53 3.81 9.46 -5.23
C ASN A 53 4.45 10.39 -4.20
N GLU A 54 5.17 11.41 -4.67
CA GLU A 54 5.68 12.51 -3.82
C GLU A 54 6.50 12.03 -2.59
N SER A 55 7.40 11.05 -2.79
CA SER A 55 8.15 10.38 -1.70
C SER A 55 7.25 9.54 -0.77
N CYS A 56 6.19 8.95 -1.33
CA CYS A 56 5.17 8.15 -0.66
C CYS A 56 4.37 8.88 0.43
N ASP A 57 4.34 10.21 0.42
CA ASP A 57 3.37 10.96 1.25
C ASP A 57 1.94 10.86 0.67
N LYS A 58 1.83 10.41 -0.59
CA LYS A 58 0.59 10.09 -1.29
C LYS A 58 0.63 8.67 -1.83
N LEU A 59 -0.42 7.91 -1.54
CA LEU A 59 -0.65 6.58 -2.08
C LEU A 59 -1.86 6.61 -3.01
N GLU A 60 -1.65 6.15 -4.23
CA GLU A 60 -2.72 5.86 -5.18
C GLU A 60 -3.01 4.36 -5.18
N PHE A 61 -4.30 4.03 -5.21
CA PHE A 61 -4.78 2.65 -5.12
C PHE A 61 -5.58 2.31 -6.37
N THR A 62 -5.10 1.36 -7.15
CA THR A 62 -5.90 0.76 -8.22
C THR A 62 -6.54 -0.51 -7.69
N PHE A 63 -7.86 -0.59 -7.75
CA PHE A 63 -8.62 -1.76 -7.34
C PHE A 63 -9.77 -2.02 -8.31
N TYR A 64 -10.33 -3.23 -8.27
CA TYR A 64 -11.60 -3.52 -8.91
C TYR A 64 -12.64 -3.96 -7.87
N ILE A 65 -13.90 -3.92 -8.30
CA ILE A 65 -15.07 -4.42 -7.58
C ILE A 65 -15.63 -5.55 -8.46
N LYS A 66 -16.11 -6.62 -7.82
CA LYS A 66 -16.87 -7.67 -8.51
C LYS A 66 -18.34 -7.31 -8.57
#